data_AF-A0A7X7S2W1-F1
#
_entry.id   AF-A0A7X7S2W1-F1
#
_cell.length_a   1.000
_cell.length_b   1.000
_cell.length_c   1.000
_cell.angle_alpha   90.00
_cell.angle_beta   90.00
_cell.angle_gamma   90.00
#
_symmetry.space_group_name_H-M   'P 1'
#
loop_
_entity.id
_entity.type
_entity.pdbx_description
1 polymer ?
#
loop_
_entity_poly.entity_id
_entity_poly.type
_entity_poly.pdbx_seq_one_letter_code
_entity_poly.pdbx_strand_id
1 'polypeptide(L)'
;MTDGGAITLTADELRVVARFALASAEEVLAIFESVAPEDQRPRAALEAARVFAEGAPRSRLQRVASIDAHRAAREVDDEAAAHAARAAGDAASAAYLHPLPQATQVGHILRASAHVARALELTAGDDPAVADEALARARHRATPVLREVLRRYPAAPTGRGRVAQLMASLDAALRAEDPARDTPGIQGWLTHGGQLAESTDRARRFIRQEFPQAQAAFLGGSVATSQATRSSDLDLLIVLPEPWEEVAFVETSRYEGQLVETFVYGRAALPTWQERGRTERRPVLDRLAAEGVPLVNTPLSEEFQTRSRAVIDAGPGPADPGDVARRAYGLSALLDDLTDRGGTTAAAPGAPGSAVSDPAETSVLAWTLWREAAELDLLTDQRWLGTGKWLVRELRTAGDRHGLAAWAEDAADTDRLITIARKVLDEAGGYRQEGFLRGERPPGL
;
A
#
# COMPACT_ATOMS: atom_id res chain seq x y z
N MET A 1 -1.57 34.03 -19.94
CA MET A 1 -1.56 33.80 -18.48
C MET A 1 -2.26 32.47 -18.26
N THR A 2 -1.49 31.39 -18.16
CA THR A 2 -2.03 30.05 -17.90
C THR A 2 -2.39 29.97 -16.43
N ASP A 3 -3.68 29.82 -16.15
CA ASP A 3 -4.22 29.52 -14.83
C ASP A 3 -3.67 28.15 -14.40
N GLY A 4 -2.50 28.16 -13.76
CA GLY A 4 -1.78 26.98 -13.32
C GLY A 4 -2.48 26.43 -12.10
N GLY A 5 -3.35 25.45 -12.31
CA GLY A 5 -4.18 24.82 -11.29
C GLY A 5 -3.42 24.57 -9.98
N ALA A 6 -4.01 25.00 -8.87
CA ALA A 6 -3.43 24.83 -7.55
C ALA A 6 -3.18 23.35 -7.24
N ILE A 7 -2.00 23.02 -6.70
CA ILE A 7 -1.70 21.66 -6.23
C ILE A 7 -2.42 21.46 -4.89
N THR A 8 -3.19 20.38 -4.74
CA THR A 8 -3.70 20.01 -3.42
C THR A 8 -2.59 19.39 -2.59
N LEU A 9 -2.39 19.93 -1.37
CA LEU A 9 -1.44 19.43 -0.38
C LEU A 9 -2.10 19.36 1.00
N THR A 10 -2.09 18.17 1.59
CA THR A 10 -2.57 17.96 2.96
C THR A 10 -1.47 18.21 3.99
N ALA A 11 -1.86 18.41 5.26
CA ALA A 11 -0.88 18.51 6.35
C ALA A 11 -0.07 17.22 6.53
N ASP A 12 -0.67 16.05 6.32
CA ASP A 12 0.02 14.77 6.45
C ASP A 12 1.00 14.52 5.31
N GLU A 13 0.68 14.95 4.09
CA GLU A 13 1.63 14.95 2.96
C GLU A 13 2.85 15.83 3.24
N LEU A 14 2.65 17.04 3.79
CA LEU A 14 3.76 17.89 4.22
C LEU A 14 4.62 17.25 5.31
N ARG A 15 4.02 16.48 6.22
CA ARG A 15 4.76 15.73 7.24
C ARG A 15 5.59 14.61 6.61
N VAL A 16 5.09 13.95 5.57
CA VAL A 16 5.88 12.96 4.82
C VAL A 16 7.10 13.61 4.17
N VAL A 17 6.95 14.78 3.56
CA VAL A 17 8.07 15.54 2.97
C VAL A 17 9.09 15.94 4.05
N ALA A 18 8.62 16.44 5.19
CA ALA A 18 9.49 16.83 6.30
C ALA A 18 10.25 15.63 6.90
N ARG A 19 9.60 14.48 7.12
CA ARG A 19 10.24 13.25 7.59
C ARG A 19 11.34 12.77 6.65
N PHE A 20 11.09 12.83 5.34
CA PHE A 20 12.06 12.45 4.32
C PHE A 20 13.32 13.33 4.35
N ALA A 21 13.13 14.65 4.39
CA ALA A 21 14.23 15.61 4.44
C ALA A 21 15.01 15.50 5.76
N LEU A 22 14.30 15.37 6.89
CA LEU A 22 14.88 15.16 8.22
C LEU A 22 15.77 13.91 8.26
N ALA A 23 15.23 12.76 7.88
CA ALA A 23 15.95 11.48 7.92
C ALA A 23 17.21 11.47 7.02
N SER A 24 17.22 12.29 5.97
CA SER A 24 18.43 12.48 5.15
C SER A 24 19.44 13.38 5.86
N ALA A 25 18.99 14.53 6.37
CA ALA A 25 19.87 15.54 6.97
C ALA A 25 20.50 15.08 8.30
N GLU A 26 19.85 14.19 9.05
CA GLU A 26 20.41 13.57 10.27
C GLU A 26 21.71 12.81 10.01
N GLU A 27 21.90 12.21 8.82
CA GLU A 27 23.11 11.42 8.48
C GLU A 27 24.40 12.24 8.56
N VAL A 28 24.31 13.55 8.31
CA VAL A 28 25.47 14.43 8.14
C VAL A 28 25.61 15.45 9.25
N LEU A 29 24.71 15.45 10.24
CA LEU A 29 24.78 16.41 11.34
C LEU A 29 26.13 16.36 12.08
N ALA A 30 26.65 15.15 12.30
CA ALA A 30 27.94 14.94 12.96
C ALA A 30 29.13 15.58 12.21
N ILE A 31 29.03 15.74 10.88
CA ILE A 31 30.04 16.43 10.08
C ILE A 31 30.13 17.89 10.52
N PHE A 32 28.99 18.58 10.62
CA PHE A 32 28.98 19.96 11.10
C PHE A 32 29.44 20.07 12.55
N GLU A 33 28.97 19.19 13.43
CA GLU A 33 29.28 19.23 14.85
C GLU A 33 30.76 18.95 15.17
N SER A 34 31.44 18.19 14.32
CA SER A 34 32.89 17.99 14.44
C SER A 34 33.70 19.26 14.16
N VAL A 35 33.17 20.18 13.33
CA VAL A 35 33.84 21.43 12.94
C VAL A 35 33.44 22.59 13.87
N ALA A 36 32.16 22.65 14.25
CA ALA A 36 31.60 23.72 15.07
C ALA A 36 30.72 23.15 16.21
N PRO A 37 31.32 22.47 17.22
CA PRO A 37 30.57 21.74 18.26
C PRO A 37 29.65 22.62 19.12
N GLU A 38 30.02 23.90 19.29
CA GLU A 38 29.25 24.86 20.08
C GLU A 38 28.09 25.50 19.29
N ASP A 39 28.06 25.36 17.96
CA ASP A 39 27.01 25.94 17.12
C ASP A 39 25.81 24.98 16.99
N GLN A 40 24.78 25.28 17.77
CA GLN A 40 23.57 24.46 17.87
C GLN A 40 22.57 24.69 16.73
N ARG A 41 22.81 25.64 15.81
CA ARG A 41 21.81 26.07 14.83
C ARG A 41 21.35 24.94 13.89
N PRO A 42 22.24 24.09 13.32
CA PRO A 42 21.79 22.96 12.50
C PRO A 42 20.99 21.91 13.27
N ARG A 43 21.43 21.54 14.49
CA ARG A 43 20.70 20.62 15.36
C ARG A 43 19.30 21.16 15.68
N ALA A 44 19.19 22.45 16.02
CA ALA A 44 17.91 23.11 16.27
C ALA A 44 16.98 23.10 15.05
N ALA A 45 17.52 23.18 13.83
CA ALA A 45 16.72 23.04 12.60
C ALA A 45 16.18 21.63 12.40
N LEU A 46 16.97 20.58 12.67
CA LEU A 46 16.51 19.20 12.62
C LEU A 46 15.44 18.93 13.67
N GLU A 47 15.60 19.43 14.90
CA GLU A 47 14.58 19.31 15.94
C GLU A 47 13.29 20.07 15.58
N ALA A 48 13.39 21.26 14.98
CA ALA A 48 12.22 21.97 14.49
C ALA A 48 11.48 21.20 13.36
N ALA A 49 12.22 20.52 12.48
CA ALA A 49 11.67 19.65 11.46
C ALA A 49 10.99 18.41 12.07
N ARG A 50 11.62 17.78 13.08
CA ARG A 50 11.07 16.63 13.84
C ARG A 50 9.74 16.98 14.49
N VAL A 51 9.68 18.10 15.22
CA VAL A 51 8.46 18.58 15.88
C VAL A 51 7.29 18.69 14.90
N PHE A 52 7.52 19.23 13.70
CA PHE A 52 6.48 19.30 12.66
C PHE A 52 6.12 17.92 12.10
N ALA A 53 7.12 17.11 11.78
CA ALA A 53 6.96 15.75 11.27
C ALA A 53 6.17 14.83 12.21
N GLU A 54 6.26 15.04 13.52
CA GLU A 54 5.58 14.25 14.56
C GLU A 54 4.17 14.72 14.89
N GLY A 55 3.74 15.87 14.36
CA GLY A 55 2.34 16.28 14.46
C GLY A 55 2.10 17.73 14.83
N ALA A 56 3.11 18.47 15.27
CA ALA A 56 2.92 19.87 15.62
C ALA A 56 2.52 20.73 14.40
N PRO A 57 1.78 21.82 14.60
CA PRO A 57 1.45 22.75 13.52
C PRO A 57 2.71 23.45 12.99
N ARG A 58 2.61 23.95 11.75
CA ARG A 58 3.62 24.89 11.22
C ARG A 58 3.68 26.12 12.12
N SER A 59 4.87 26.55 12.49
CA SER A 59 5.06 27.68 13.39
C SER A 59 6.28 28.51 13.00
N ARG A 60 6.48 29.65 13.65
CA ARG A 60 7.67 30.48 13.45
C ARG A 60 8.98 29.71 13.74
N LEU A 61 8.93 28.65 14.55
CA LEU A 61 10.09 27.83 14.93
C LEU A 61 10.82 27.28 13.71
N GLN A 62 10.11 26.59 12.80
CA GLN A 62 10.71 25.98 11.60
C GLN A 62 11.37 27.04 10.72
N ARG A 63 10.71 28.19 10.52
CA ARG A 63 11.23 29.28 9.69
C ARG A 63 12.50 29.89 10.28
N VAL A 64 12.51 30.16 11.58
CA VAL A 64 13.68 30.76 12.26
C VAL A 64 14.85 29.79 12.26
N ALA A 65 14.62 28.54 12.70
CA ALA A 65 15.66 27.53 12.76
C ALA A 65 16.26 27.22 11.37
N SER A 66 15.43 27.18 10.32
CA SER A 66 15.90 27.05 8.94
C SER A 66 16.86 28.19 8.53
N ILE A 67 16.47 29.44 8.78
CA ILE A 67 17.29 30.62 8.46
C ILE A 67 18.60 30.60 9.25
N ASP A 68 18.55 30.26 10.53
CA ASP A 68 19.72 30.22 11.40
C ASP A 68 20.70 29.11 10.99
N ALA A 69 20.21 27.92 10.62
CA ALA A 69 21.07 26.86 10.07
C ALA A 69 21.70 27.25 8.73
N HIS A 70 20.96 27.93 7.84
CA HIS A 70 21.55 28.48 6.62
C HIS A 70 22.54 29.62 6.88
N ARG A 71 22.42 30.34 8.00
CA ARG A 71 23.42 31.33 8.43
C ARG A 71 24.68 30.63 8.93
N ALA A 72 24.54 29.60 9.76
CA ALA A 72 25.65 28.75 10.18
C ALA A 72 26.44 28.18 8.99
N ALA A 73 25.74 27.72 7.96
CA ALA A 73 26.35 27.24 6.72
C ALA A 73 27.15 28.30 5.92
N ARG A 74 26.96 29.59 6.18
CA ARG A 74 27.73 30.67 5.55
C ARG A 74 28.91 31.12 6.40
N GLU A 75 28.89 30.81 7.70
CA GLU A 75 29.86 31.24 8.69
C GLU A 75 30.90 30.16 9.00
N VAL A 76 30.62 28.89 8.68
CA VAL A 76 31.59 27.79 8.80
C VAL A 76 32.52 27.75 7.59
N ASP A 77 33.82 27.63 7.84
CA ASP A 77 34.87 27.63 6.80
C ASP A 77 35.07 26.27 6.11
N ASP A 78 34.44 25.20 6.61
CA ASP A 78 34.47 23.86 6.01
C ASP A 78 33.29 23.63 5.07
N GLU A 79 33.57 23.25 3.81
CA GLU A 79 32.54 23.09 2.78
C GLU A 79 31.57 21.93 3.07
N ALA A 80 32.05 20.82 3.63
CA ALA A 80 31.22 19.67 3.94
C ALA A 80 30.27 19.98 5.10
N ALA A 81 30.78 20.63 6.15
CA ALA A 81 30.00 21.17 7.25
C ALA A 81 28.97 22.19 6.75
N ALA A 82 29.36 23.11 5.85
CA ALA A 82 28.44 24.06 5.25
C ALA A 82 27.28 23.36 4.52
N HIS A 83 27.54 22.25 3.82
CA HIS A 83 26.49 21.44 3.20
C HIS A 83 25.61 20.72 4.22
N ALA A 84 26.17 20.15 5.29
CA ALA A 84 25.40 19.55 6.37
C ALA A 84 24.45 20.57 7.04
N ALA A 85 24.92 21.79 7.32
CA ALA A 85 24.10 22.87 7.85
C ALA A 85 22.99 23.33 6.88
N ARG A 86 23.26 23.37 5.57
CA ARG A 86 22.22 23.65 4.55
C ARG A 86 21.17 22.54 4.51
N ALA A 87 21.58 21.27 4.60
CA ALA A 87 20.65 20.14 4.63
C ALA A 87 19.70 20.23 5.83
N ALA A 88 20.23 20.58 7.01
CA ALA A 88 19.42 20.81 8.20
C ALA A 88 18.45 21.99 8.04
N GLY A 89 18.91 23.10 7.46
CA GLY A 89 18.07 24.24 7.12
C GLY A 89 16.93 23.89 6.15
N ASP A 90 17.23 23.10 5.11
CA ASP A 90 16.23 22.64 4.12
C ASP A 90 15.21 21.66 4.76
N ALA A 91 15.63 20.80 5.68
CA ALA A 91 14.73 19.90 6.41
C ALA A 91 13.68 20.68 7.23
N ALA A 92 14.07 21.76 7.90
CA ALA A 92 13.12 22.65 8.57
C ALA A 92 12.21 23.41 7.57
N SER A 93 12.75 23.78 6.40
CA SER A 93 12.01 24.45 5.33
C SER A 93 11.01 23.54 4.60
N ALA A 94 11.13 22.22 4.70
CA ALA A 94 10.24 21.25 4.04
C ALA A 94 8.76 21.44 4.45
N ALA A 95 8.50 21.89 5.68
CA ALA A 95 7.16 22.22 6.17
C ALA A 95 6.46 23.32 5.35
N TYR A 96 7.22 24.12 4.59
CA TYR A 96 6.74 25.23 3.78
C TYR A 96 6.73 24.93 2.27
N LEU A 97 6.71 23.66 1.87
CA LEU A 97 6.38 23.31 0.48
C LEU A 97 5.04 23.95 0.10
N HIS A 98 5.06 24.81 -0.92
CA HIS A 98 3.87 25.56 -1.34
C HIS A 98 3.08 24.82 -2.43
N PRO A 99 1.74 24.93 -2.46
CA PRO A 99 0.87 24.33 -3.48
C PRO A 99 0.94 25.06 -4.84
N LEU A 100 2.15 25.42 -5.27
CA LEU A 100 2.43 26.15 -6.50
C LEU A 100 3.09 25.20 -7.51
N PRO A 101 2.55 25.01 -8.72
CA PRO A 101 3.13 24.13 -9.73
C PRO A 101 4.39 24.73 -10.37
N GLN A 102 5.43 24.93 -9.57
CA GLN A 102 6.70 25.53 -9.97
C GLN A 102 7.84 24.58 -9.65
N ALA A 103 8.76 24.38 -10.59
CA ALA A 103 9.94 23.52 -10.42
C ALA A 103 10.80 23.92 -9.20
N THR A 104 10.80 25.21 -8.83
CA THR A 104 11.51 25.72 -7.65
C THR A 104 11.02 25.12 -6.33
N GLN A 105 9.76 24.64 -6.28
CA GLN A 105 9.19 24.00 -5.09
C GLN A 105 9.80 22.62 -4.81
N VAL A 106 10.33 21.93 -5.83
CA VAL A 106 11.00 20.62 -5.65
C VAL A 106 12.19 20.73 -4.69
N GLY A 107 12.78 21.91 -4.55
CA GLY A 107 13.83 22.16 -3.57
C GLY A 107 13.39 21.93 -2.12
N HIS A 108 12.12 22.14 -1.78
CA HIS A 108 11.59 21.82 -0.44
C HIS A 108 11.47 20.32 -0.18
N ILE A 109 11.55 19.50 -1.23
CA ILE A 109 11.41 18.04 -1.16
C ILE A 109 12.79 17.38 -1.18
N LEU A 110 13.65 17.74 -2.14
CA LEU A 110 14.84 16.95 -2.48
C LEU A 110 16.18 17.63 -2.16
N ARG A 111 16.21 18.95 -1.91
CA ARG A 111 17.48 19.68 -1.78
C ARG A 111 18.27 19.27 -0.53
N ALA A 112 17.59 18.93 0.57
CA ALA A 112 18.24 18.40 1.77
C ALA A 112 19.09 17.16 1.44
N SER A 113 18.52 16.18 0.74
CA SER A 113 19.22 14.97 0.32
C SER A 113 20.36 15.24 -0.67
N ALA A 114 20.20 16.23 -1.56
CA ALA A 114 21.28 16.64 -2.47
C ALA A 114 22.46 17.29 -1.72
N HIS A 115 22.18 18.06 -0.66
CA HIS A 115 23.22 18.60 0.21
C HIS A 115 23.89 17.52 1.07
N VAL A 116 23.14 16.51 1.54
CA VAL A 116 23.69 15.33 2.23
C VAL A 116 24.68 14.58 1.35
N ALA A 117 24.28 14.26 0.12
CA ALA A 117 25.15 13.59 -0.84
C ALA A 117 26.42 14.40 -1.11
N ARG A 118 26.31 15.73 -1.27
CA ARG A 118 27.47 16.59 -1.47
C ARG A 118 28.38 16.69 -0.24
N ALA A 119 27.83 16.72 0.97
CA ALA A 119 28.63 16.73 2.20
C ALA A 119 29.47 15.46 2.33
N LEU A 120 28.85 14.29 2.11
CA LEU A 120 29.53 12.99 2.19
C LEU A 120 30.57 12.82 1.09
N GLU A 121 30.26 13.25 -0.15
CA GLU A 121 31.21 13.29 -1.27
C GLU A 121 32.47 14.08 -0.92
N LEU A 122 32.32 15.26 -0.33
CA LEU A 122 33.43 16.10 0.10
C LEU A 122 34.26 15.46 1.23
N THR A 123 33.61 14.88 2.23
CA THR A 123 34.31 14.15 3.31
C THR A 123 35.10 12.95 2.77
N ALA A 124 34.67 12.37 1.66
CA ALA A 124 35.36 11.27 0.96
C ALA A 124 36.39 11.74 -0.09
N GLY A 125 36.75 13.03 -0.12
CA GLY A 125 37.73 13.56 -1.07
C GLY A 125 37.17 13.75 -2.49
N ASP A 126 35.93 14.24 -2.60
CA ASP A 126 35.19 14.43 -3.85
C ASP A 126 34.91 13.12 -4.62
N ASP A 127 34.72 12.00 -3.92
CA ASP A 127 34.35 10.73 -4.54
C ASP A 127 32.86 10.69 -4.96
N PRO A 128 32.54 10.71 -6.26
CA PRO A 128 31.16 10.70 -6.74
C PRO A 128 30.39 9.42 -6.36
N ALA A 129 31.07 8.29 -6.13
CA ALA A 129 30.41 7.05 -5.74
C ALA A 129 29.71 7.18 -4.37
N VAL A 130 30.30 7.93 -3.43
CA VAL A 130 29.71 8.20 -2.11
C VAL A 130 28.45 9.07 -2.24
N ALA A 131 28.45 10.03 -3.17
CA ALA A 131 27.26 10.82 -3.48
C ALA A 131 26.14 9.92 -4.03
N ASP A 132 26.47 9.03 -4.96
CA ASP A 132 25.52 8.10 -5.58
C ASP A 132 24.93 7.13 -4.55
N GLU A 133 25.74 6.60 -3.63
CA GLU A 133 25.25 5.78 -2.51
C GLU A 133 24.32 6.57 -1.58
N ALA A 134 24.64 7.82 -1.26
CA ALA A 134 23.78 8.67 -0.46
C ALA A 134 22.44 8.95 -1.16
N LEU A 135 22.44 9.19 -2.47
CA LEU A 135 21.21 9.32 -3.26
C LEU A 135 20.43 8.01 -3.33
N ALA A 136 21.11 6.86 -3.40
CA ALA A 136 20.45 5.55 -3.34
C ALA A 136 19.76 5.31 -1.99
N ARG A 137 20.41 5.68 -0.87
CA ARG A 137 19.78 5.64 0.46
C ARG A 137 18.59 6.58 0.55
N ALA A 138 18.70 7.81 0.04
CA ALA A 138 17.57 8.74 -0.03
C ALA A 138 16.42 8.13 -0.86
N ARG A 139 16.71 7.59 -2.05
CA ARG A 139 15.71 6.91 -2.91
C ARG A 139 15.01 5.75 -2.20
N HIS A 140 15.73 4.98 -1.38
CA HIS A 140 15.14 3.89 -0.58
C HIS A 140 14.19 4.42 0.50
N ARG A 141 14.44 5.60 1.09
CA ARG A 141 13.54 6.22 2.08
C ARG A 141 12.30 6.86 1.47
N ALA A 142 12.31 7.12 0.17
CA ALA A 142 11.22 7.81 -0.52
C ALA A 142 9.96 6.94 -0.60
N THR A 143 8.96 7.25 0.24
CA THR A 143 7.68 6.55 0.28
C THR A 143 6.82 6.81 -0.96
N PRO A 144 5.79 5.98 -1.25
CA PRO A 144 4.85 6.25 -2.33
C PRO A 144 4.17 7.62 -2.22
N VAL A 145 3.78 8.04 -1.01
CA VAL A 145 3.17 9.36 -0.77
C VAL A 145 4.13 10.50 -1.11
N LEU A 146 5.41 10.38 -0.77
CA LEU A 146 6.42 11.38 -1.12
C LEU A 146 6.55 11.52 -2.65
N ARG A 147 6.59 10.37 -3.35
CA ARG A 147 6.72 10.33 -4.82
C ARG A 147 5.48 10.90 -5.49
N GLU A 148 4.31 10.62 -4.97
CA GLU A 148 3.05 11.19 -5.44
C GLU A 148 3.05 12.72 -5.28
N VAL A 149 3.43 13.22 -4.10
CA VAL A 149 3.61 14.66 -3.87
C VAL A 149 4.61 15.25 -4.86
N LEU A 150 5.78 14.62 -5.05
CA LEU A 150 6.81 15.07 -5.99
C LEU A 150 6.29 15.15 -7.43
N ARG A 151 5.52 14.16 -7.89
CA ARG A 151 4.97 14.10 -9.26
C ARG A 151 3.98 15.22 -9.57
N ARG A 152 3.31 15.77 -8.56
CA ARG A 152 2.41 16.94 -8.73
C ARG A 152 3.18 18.21 -9.11
N TYR A 153 4.49 18.26 -8.87
CA TYR A 153 5.35 19.37 -9.28
C TYR A 153 6.06 19.08 -10.61
N PRO A 154 6.38 20.12 -11.40
CA PRO A 154 7.31 19.99 -12.52
C PRO A 154 8.64 19.39 -12.09
N ALA A 155 9.36 18.77 -13.03
CA ALA A 155 10.68 18.19 -12.77
C ALA A 155 11.65 19.24 -12.17
N ALA A 156 12.58 18.76 -11.34
CA ALA A 156 13.56 19.61 -10.70
C ALA A 156 14.36 20.42 -11.75
N PRO A 157 14.66 21.71 -11.50
CA PRO A 157 15.47 22.49 -12.41
C PRO A 157 16.87 21.87 -12.59
N THR A 158 17.27 21.65 -13.83
CA THR A 158 18.64 21.22 -14.16
C THR A 158 19.57 22.43 -14.09
N GLY A 159 20.45 22.47 -13.08
CA GLY A 159 21.45 23.52 -12.90
C GLY A 159 22.89 23.03 -13.15
N ARG A 160 23.83 23.97 -13.31
CA ARG A 160 25.26 23.65 -13.51
C ARG A 160 26.00 23.24 -12.23
N GLY A 161 25.51 23.61 -11.05
CA GLY A 161 26.16 23.30 -9.78
C GLY A 161 25.96 21.85 -9.34
N ARG A 162 26.93 21.26 -8.63
CA ARG A 162 26.91 19.85 -8.19
C ARG A 162 25.63 19.48 -7.42
N VAL A 163 25.17 20.33 -6.51
CA VAL A 163 23.91 20.11 -5.77
C VAL A 163 22.69 20.08 -6.69
N ALA A 164 22.64 20.92 -7.72
CA ALA A 164 21.53 20.92 -8.68
C ALA A 164 21.54 19.65 -9.55
N GLN A 165 22.73 19.15 -9.90
CA GLN A 165 22.88 17.86 -10.61
C GLN A 165 22.44 16.69 -9.74
N LEU A 166 22.86 16.65 -8.46
CA LEU A 166 22.45 15.61 -7.51
C LEU A 166 20.93 15.63 -7.26
N MET A 167 20.34 16.83 -7.10
CA MET A 167 18.90 16.99 -6.94
C MET A 167 18.13 16.55 -8.18
N ALA A 168 18.59 16.92 -9.38
CA ALA A 168 17.96 16.51 -10.64
C ALA A 168 18.11 15.00 -10.88
N SER A 169 19.24 14.40 -10.53
CA SER A 169 19.46 12.95 -10.58
C SER A 169 18.49 12.22 -9.64
N LEU A 170 18.34 12.70 -8.41
CA LEU A 170 17.38 12.13 -7.45
C LEU A 170 15.93 12.30 -7.92
N ASP A 171 15.55 13.47 -8.43
CA ASP A 171 14.21 13.73 -8.99
C ASP A 171 13.91 12.77 -10.15
N ALA A 172 14.83 12.64 -11.10
CA ALA A 172 14.70 11.71 -12.21
C ALA A 172 14.57 10.26 -11.72
N ALA A 173 15.39 9.83 -10.77
CA ALA A 173 15.35 8.47 -10.22
C ALA A 173 14.03 8.18 -9.48
N LEU A 174 13.50 9.15 -8.73
CA LEU A 174 12.23 9.00 -8.00
C LEU A 174 11.01 9.01 -8.91
N ARG A 175 11.09 9.73 -10.04
CA ARG A 175 10.04 9.77 -11.07
C ARG A 175 10.07 8.56 -12.01
N ALA A 176 11.25 8.02 -12.29
CA ALA A 176 11.44 6.88 -13.19
C ALA A 176 10.91 5.55 -12.64
N GLU A 177 10.66 5.45 -11.33
CA GLU A 177 9.96 4.30 -10.75
C GLU A 177 8.44 4.52 -10.88
N ASP A 178 7.83 3.91 -11.90
CA ASP A 178 6.40 4.04 -12.22
C ASP A 178 5.58 2.84 -11.71
N PRO A 179 4.51 3.04 -10.93
CA PRO A 179 3.39 2.12 -10.87
C PRO A 179 2.34 2.53 -11.92
N ALA A 180 2.21 1.71 -12.97
CA ALA A 180 1.12 1.69 -13.94
C ALA A 180 1.01 2.87 -14.94
N ARG A 181 1.66 2.71 -16.10
CA ARG A 181 1.04 2.95 -17.42
C ARG A 181 1.49 1.89 -18.43
N ASP A 182 0.52 1.09 -18.88
CA ASP A 182 0.65 0.19 -20.03
C ASP A 182 0.92 0.98 -21.33
N THR A 183 2.01 0.68 -22.03
CA THR A 183 2.15 0.51 -23.51
C THR A 183 3.58 0.01 -23.81
N PRO A 184 3.80 -0.99 -24.68
CA PRO A 184 4.98 -1.85 -24.66
C PRO A 184 6.20 -1.29 -25.41
N GLY A 185 7.39 -1.44 -24.82
CA GLY A 185 8.65 -1.09 -25.50
C GLY A 185 9.93 -1.23 -24.68
N ILE A 186 10.45 -2.46 -24.62
CA ILE A 186 11.87 -2.85 -24.42
C ILE A 186 12.47 -2.72 -22.99
N GLN A 187 12.89 -3.88 -22.49
CA GLN A 187 13.31 -4.27 -21.13
C GLN A 187 14.67 -3.76 -20.63
N GLY A 188 14.83 -3.74 -19.30
CA GLY A 188 15.97 -4.41 -18.62
C GLY A 188 16.49 -3.76 -17.33
N TRP A 189 16.81 -4.42 -16.21
CA TRP A 189 16.70 -5.80 -15.71
C TRP A 189 16.87 -5.76 -14.16
N LEU A 190 15.82 -6.09 -13.40
CA LEU A 190 15.91 -7.00 -12.26
C LEU A 190 14.76 -7.96 -12.46
N THR A 191 15.07 -9.25 -12.62
CA THR A 191 14.05 -10.27 -12.88
C THR A 191 13.08 -10.34 -11.71
N HIS A 192 11.85 -10.81 -11.94
CA HIS A 192 10.91 -11.15 -10.86
C HIS A 192 11.58 -12.01 -9.76
N GLY A 193 12.53 -12.88 -10.16
CA GLY A 193 13.36 -13.65 -9.25
C GLY A 193 14.29 -12.83 -8.35
N GLY A 194 14.80 -11.67 -8.77
CA GLY A 194 15.66 -10.80 -7.95
C GLY A 194 14.92 -10.11 -6.81
N GLN A 195 13.69 -9.65 -7.05
CA GLN A 195 12.86 -9.04 -6.01
C GLN A 195 12.29 -10.08 -5.04
N LEU A 196 11.88 -11.24 -5.56
CA LEU A 196 11.48 -12.38 -4.73
C LEU A 196 12.66 -12.85 -3.85
N ALA A 197 13.88 -12.91 -4.40
CA ALA A 197 15.06 -13.28 -3.64
C ALA A 197 15.32 -12.31 -2.48
N GLU A 198 15.27 -10.99 -2.73
CA GLU A 198 15.47 -9.98 -1.68
C GLU A 198 14.41 -10.07 -0.57
N SER A 199 13.12 -10.19 -0.93
CA SER A 199 12.05 -10.35 0.06
C SER A 199 12.13 -11.68 0.82
N THR A 200 12.51 -12.76 0.13
CA THR A 200 12.75 -14.07 0.75
C THR A 200 13.90 -13.99 1.74
N ASP A 201 15.02 -13.36 1.38
CA ASP A 201 16.18 -13.21 2.25
C ASP A 201 15.85 -12.36 3.49
N ARG A 202 15.07 -11.29 3.31
CA ARG A 202 14.57 -10.48 4.42
C ARG A 202 13.65 -11.28 5.33
N ALA A 203 12.69 -12.01 4.78
CA ALA A 203 11.80 -12.88 5.54
C ALA A 203 12.58 -13.97 6.31
N ARG A 204 13.61 -14.56 5.69
CA ARG A 204 14.51 -15.52 6.37
C ARG A 204 15.30 -14.88 7.50
N ARG A 205 15.71 -13.62 7.39
CA ARG A 205 16.35 -12.89 8.50
C ARG A 205 15.35 -12.61 9.63
N PHE A 206 14.15 -12.13 9.29
CA PHE A 206 13.06 -11.91 10.24
C PHE A 206 12.73 -13.17 11.04
N ILE A 207 12.48 -14.30 10.35
CA ILE A 207 12.18 -15.58 11.03
C ILE A 207 13.33 -16.00 11.94
N ARG A 208 14.59 -15.89 11.51
CA ARG A 208 15.74 -16.24 12.36
C ARG A 208 15.89 -15.35 13.60
N GLN A 209 15.46 -14.10 13.52
CA GLN A 209 15.59 -13.14 14.61
C GLN A 209 14.42 -13.22 15.60
N GLU A 210 13.19 -13.18 15.09
CA GLU A 210 11.98 -13.05 15.90
C GLU A 210 11.35 -14.41 16.24
N PHE A 211 11.52 -15.41 15.36
CA PHE A 211 10.93 -16.75 15.52
C PHE A 211 11.95 -17.87 15.27
N PRO A 212 13.14 -17.88 15.92
CA PRO A 212 14.18 -18.88 15.66
C PRO A 212 13.75 -20.33 15.93
N GLN A 213 12.65 -20.52 16.65
CA GLN A 213 12.08 -21.83 17.01
C GLN A 213 11.05 -22.34 15.98
N ALA A 214 10.73 -21.58 14.94
CA ALA A 214 9.74 -21.95 13.93
C ALA A 214 10.07 -23.31 13.29
N GLN A 215 9.12 -24.25 13.31
CA GLN A 215 9.27 -25.57 12.69
C GLN A 215 8.88 -25.57 11.22
N ALA A 216 7.99 -24.67 10.81
CA ALA A 216 7.69 -24.36 9.43
C ALA A 216 7.38 -22.86 9.32
N ALA A 217 7.75 -22.25 8.20
CA ALA A 217 7.33 -20.89 7.88
C ALA A 217 7.25 -20.69 6.38
N PHE A 218 6.28 -19.91 5.93
CA PHE A 218 6.01 -19.65 4.52
C PHE A 218 5.85 -18.16 4.26
N LEU A 219 6.56 -17.65 3.27
CA LEU A 219 6.34 -16.31 2.73
C LEU A 219 5.31 -16.41 1.60
N GLY A 220 4.12 -15.86 1.80
CA GLY A 220 3.08 -15.81 0.79
C GLY A 220 2.79 -14.41 0.29
N GLY A 221 1.53 -14.16 -0.09
CA GLY A 221 1.06 -12.85 -0.49
C GLY A 221 1.44 -12.42 -1.91
N SER A 222 1.37 -11.12 -2.16
CA SER A 222 1.77 -10.51 -3.45
C SER A 222 3.21 -10.83 -3.82
N VAL A 223 4.06 -11.11 -2.82
CA VAL A 223 5.50 -11.36 -2.96
C VAL A 223 5.80 -12.71 -3.58
N ALA A 224 5.05 -13.77 -3.21
CA ALA A 224 5.21 -15.12 -3.75
C ALA A 224 4.55 -15.32 -5.13
N THR A 225 3.74 -14.36 -5.59
CA THR A 225 3.07 -14.39 -6.89
C THR A 225 3.74 -13.41 -7.86
N SER A 226 3.61 -13.62 -9.18
CA SER A 226 4.24 -12.85 -10.28
C SER A 226 3.94 -11.33 -10.34
N GLN A 227 3.29 -10.79 -9.31
CA GLN A 227 2.80 -9.41 -9.20
C GLN A 227 3.38 -8.64 -8.00
N ALA A 228 4.46 -9.13 -7.39
CA ALA A 228 5.12 -8.50 -6.27
C ALA A 228 5.60 -7.07 -6.57
N THR A 229 5.21 -6.08 -5.75
CA THR A 229 5.80 -4.73 -5.76
C THR A 229 6.73 -4.56 -4.55
N ARG A 230 7.74 -3.67 -4.64
CA ARG A 230 8.70 -3.43 -3.55
C ARG A 230 8.07 -2.92 -2.24
N SER A 231 6.83 -2.45 -2.31
CA SER A 231 6.03 -1.97 -1.18
C SER A 231 5.02 -3.00 -0.66
N SER A 232 5.02 -4.22 -1.20
CA SER A 232 4.12 -5.26 -0.72
C SER A 232 4.53 -5.67 0.69
N ASP A 233 3.57 -5.72 1.60
CA ASP A 233 3.81 -6.25 2.94
C ASP A 233 4.24 -7.73 2.85
N LEU A 234 5.03 -8.18 3.82
CA LEU A 234 5.43 -9.60 3.91
C LEU A 234 4.35 -10.36 4.67
N ASP A 235 3.62 -11.24 3.98
CA ASP A 235 2.63 -12.12 4.59
C ASP A 235 3.30 -13.45 4.99
N LEU A 236 3.44 -13.71 6.28
CA LEU A 236 4.17 -14.86 6.82
C LEU A 236 3.25 -15.80 7.60
N LEU A 237 3.16 -17.06 7.20
CA LEU A 237 2.63 -18.12 8.05
C LEU A 237 3.78 -18.74 8.85
N ILE A 238 3.64 -18.83 10.17
CA ILE A 238 4.66 -19.36 11.09
C ILE A 238 4.04 -20.44 11.97
N VAL A 239 4.70 -21.60 12.02
CA VAL A 239 4.29 -22.76 12.84
C VAL A 239 5.28 -23.00 13.97
N LEU A 240 4.81 -22.96 15.21
CA LEU A 240 5.61 -23.08 16.43
C LEU A 240 5.63 -24.51 17.00
N PRO A 241 6.71 -24.88 17.75
CA PRO A 241 6.90 -26.20 18.37
C PRO A 241 6.15 -26.39 19.70
N GLU A 242 6.44 -27.51 20.38
CA GLU A 242 5.67 -28.09 21.47
C GLU A 242 5.46 -27.27 22.77
N PRO A 243 6.20 -26.22 23.17
CA PRO A 243 5.72 -25.39 24.29
C PRO A 243 4.62 -24.40 23.87
N TRP A 244 4.35 -24.24 22.56
CA TRP A 244 3.42 -23.25 22.00
C TRP A 244 2.33 -23.86 21.12
N GLU A 245 2.00 -25.16 21.27
CA GLU A 245 1.04 -25.89 20.44
C GLU A 245 -0.33 -25.22 20.27
N GLU A 246 -0.80 -24.53 21.32
CA GLU A 246 -2.12 -23.89 21.37
C GLU A 246 -2.08 -22.39 21.03
N VAL A 247 -0.89 -21.82 20.78
CA VAL A 247 -0.75 -20.38 20.47
C VAL A 247 -1.41 -20.08 19.13
N ALA A 248 -2.14 -18.98 19.07
CA ALA A 248 -2.75 -18.46 17.86
C ALA A 248 -2.86 -16.94 17.94
N PHE A 249 -2.13 -16.23 17.08
CA PHE A 249 -2.26 -14.78 16.94
C PHE A 249 -1.86 -14.31 15.55
N VAL A 250 -2.34 -13.12 15.20
CA VAL A 250 -1.91 -12.38 14.01
C VAL A 250 -1.38 -11.05 14.46
N GLU A 251 -0.21 -10.66 13.94
CA GLU A 251 0.42 -9.39 14.28
C GLU A 251 1.03 -8.75 13.03
N THR A 252 0.83 -7.44 12.91
CA THR A 252 1.55 -6.61 11.94
C THR A 252 2.68 -5.87 12.64
N SER A 253 3.91 -6.16 12.24
CA SER A 253 5.12 -5.50 12.74
C SER A 253 5.89 -4.80 11.60
N ARG A 254 7.00 -4.14 11.92
CA ARG A 254 7.90 -3.55 10.92
C ARG A 254 9.30 -4.11 11.08
N TYR A 255 9.86 -4.66 10.00
CA TYR A 255 11.21 -5.21 9.97
C TYR A 255 12.01 -4.63 8.81
N GLU A 256 13.19 -4.07 9.13
CA GLU A 256 14.10 -3.42 8.16
C GLU A 256 13.37 -2.42 7.21
N GLY A 257 12.38 -1.70 7.74
CA GLY A 257 11.60 -0.69 7.00
C GLY A 257 10.35 -1.19 6.28
N GLN A 258 10.12 -2.50 6.20
CA GLN A 258 8.96 -3.12 5.55
C GLN A 258 7.94 -3.61 6.58
N LEU A 259 6.64 -3.55 6.27
CA LEU A 259 5.62 -4.16 7.12
C LEU A 259 5.64 -5.68 6.94
N VAL A 260 5.44 -6.38 8.05
CA VAL A 260 5.40 -7.84 8.12
C VAL A 260 4.14 -8.24 8.85
N GLU A 261 3.20 -8.85 8.15
CA GLU A 261 2.02 -9.47 8.75
C GLU A 261 2.34 -10.94 9.03
N THR A 262 2.27 -11.33 10.30
CA THR A 262 2.62 -12.66 10.78
C THR A 262 1.37 -13.37 11.27
N PHE A 263 1.11 -14.53 10.71
CA PHE A 263 0.07 -15.47 11.09
C PHE A 263 0.75 -16.59 11.88
N VAL A 264 0.72 -16.51 13.21
CA VAL A 264 1.52 -17.36 14.09
C VAL A 264 0.63 -18.36 14.82
N TYR A 265 0.92 -19.65 14.61
CA TYR A 265 0.13 -20.73 15.20
C TYR A 265 1.03 -21.85 15.74
N GLY A 266 0.63 -22.47 16.85
CA GLY A 266 1.12 -23.80 17.22
C GLY A 266 0.48 -24.90 16.36
N ARG A 267 1.03 -26.13 16.40
CA ARG A 267 0.54 -27.20 15.51
C ARG A 267 -0.85 -27.70 15.89
N ALA A 268 -1.21 -27.70 17.17
CA ALA A 268 -2.55 -28.05 17.63
C ALA A 268 -3.58 -26.97 17.27
N ALA A 269 -3.22 -25.69 17.34
CA ALA A 269 -4.13 -24.59 17.04
C ALA A 269 -4.40 -24.40 15.53
N LEU A 270 -3.37 -24.57 14.68
CA LEU A 270 -3.44 -24.25 13.25
C LEU A 270 -4.61 -24.93 12.48
N PRO A 271 -4.89 -26.24 12.66
CA PRO A 271 -5.98 -26.92 11.93
C PRO A 271 -7.35 -26.27 12.13
N THR A 272 -7.64 -25.78 13.33
CA THR A 272 -8.92 -25.09 13.64
C THR A 272 -9.09 -23.83 12.80
N TRP A 273 -8.01 -23.05 12.63
CA TRP A 273 -8.03 -21.82 11.83
C TRP A 273 -8.04 -22.09 10.33
N GLN A 274 -7.36 -23.14 9.87
CA GLN A 274 -7.47 -23.60 8.48
C GLN A 274 -8.91 -24.03 8.18
N GLU A 275 -9.52 -24.83 9.04
CA GLU A 275 -10.89 -25.31 8.85
C GLU A 275 -11.91 -24.17 8.85
N ARG A 276 -11.73 -23.18 9.73
CA ARG A 276 -12.51 -21.95 9.71
C ARG A 276 -12.40 -21.23 8.36
N GLY A 277 -11.18 -21.03 7.86
CA GLY A 277 -10.96 -20.40 6.55
C GLY A 277 -11.60 -21.19 5.39
N ARG A 278 -11.56 -22.52 5.43
CA ARG A 278 -12.22 -23.39 4.44
C ARG A 278 -13.75 -23.28 4.51
N THR A 279 -14.31 -23.28 5.72
CA THR A 279 -15.75 -23.10 5.97
C THR A 279 -16.23 -21.72 5.49
N GLU A 280 -15.46 -20.67 5.79
CA GLU A 280 -15.71 -19.31 5.31
C GLU A 280 -15.36 -19.11 3.82
N ARG A 281 -14.87 -20.17 3.15
CA ARG A 281 -14.43 -20.19 1.75
C ARG A 281 -13.28 -19.23 1.43
N ARG A 282 -12.53 -18.77 2.43
CA ARG A 282 -11.39 -17.87 2.31
C ARG A 282 -10.15 -18.55 2.93
N PRO A 283 -9.54 -19.52 2.24
CA PRO A 283 -8.50 -20.39 2.82
C PRO A 283 -7.13 -19.70 2.84
N VAL A 284 -7.00 -18.56 3.52
CA VAL A 284 -5.78 -17.72 3.54
C VAL A 284 -4.56 -18.52 4.00
N LEU A 285 -4.67 -19.27 5.10
CA LEU A 285 -3.56 -20.05 5.66
C LEU A 285 -3.13 -21.19 4.72
N ASP A 286 -4.09 -21.88 4.10
CA ASP A 286 -3.76 -22.91 3.10
C ASP A 286 -3.10 -22.28 1.86
N ARG A 287 -3.51 -21.08 1.41
CA ARG A 287 -2.84 -20.39 0.30
C ARG A 287 -1.41 -20.01 0.63
N LEU A 288 -1.19 -19.41 1.82
CA LEU A 288 0.16 -19.05 2.27
C LEU A 288 1.08 -20.26 2.30
N ALA A 289 0.59 -21.41 2.76
CA ALA A 289 1.34 -22.66 2.74
C ALA A 289 1.54 -23.19 1.30
N ALA A 290 0.46 -23.36 0.54
CA ALA A 290 0.47 -24.02 -0.76
C ALA A 290 1.28 -23.27 -1.83
N GLU A 291 1.13 -21.94 -1.88
CA GLU A 291 1.74 -21.08 -2.90
C GLU A 291 2.99 -20.35 -2.40
N GLY A 292 3.19 -20.28 -1.08
CA GLY A 292 4.29 -19.53 -0.48
C GLY A 292 5.65 -20.20 -0.60
N VAL A 293 6.69 -19.38 -0.51
CA VAL A 293 8.09 -19.84 -0.47
C VAL A 293 8.41 -20.32 0.95
N PRO A 294 8.89 -21.57 1.12
CA PRO A 294 9.27 -22.07 2.44
C PRO A 294 10.53 -21.36 2.94
N LEU A 295 10.42 -20.77 4.13
CA LEU A 295 11.50 -20.03 4.80
C LEU A 295 12.30 -20.90 5.76
N VAL A 296 11.72 -22.03 6.19
CA VAL A 296 12.37 -23.10 6.92
C VAL A 296 12.14 -24.40 6.16
N ASN A 297 13.21 -25.13 5.86
CA ASN A 297 13.14 -26.36 5.07
C ASN A 297 13.17 -27.57 6.01
N THR A 298 11.99 -27.97 6.50
CA THR A 298 11.80 -29.18 7.31
C THR A 298 10.83 -30.12 6.60
N PRO A 299 10.82 -31.43 6.95
CA PRO A 299 9.78 -32.35 6.46
C PRO A 299 8.35 -31.86 6.76
N LEU A 300 8.18 -31.11 7.86
CA LEU A 300 6.91 -30.52 8.25
C LEU A 300 6.48 -29.42 7.26
N SER A 301 7.41 -28.59 6.76
CA SER A 301 7.10 -27.59 5.73
C SER A 301 6.57 -28.24 4.44
N GLU A 302 7.19 -29.35 4.02
CA GLU A 302 6.77 -30.11 2.82
C GLU A 302 5.39 -30.75 3.00
N GLU A 303 5.14 -31.32 4.19
CA GLU A 303 3.82 -31.90 4.55
C GLU A 303 2.72 -30.84 4.48
N PHE A 304 2.93 -29.66 5.09
CA PHE A 304 1.98 -28.56 5.05
C PHE A 304 1.71 -28.07 3.62
N GLN A 305 2.76 -27.85 2.83
CA GLN A 305 2.63 -27.44 1.43
C GLN A 305 1.80 -28.44 0.62
N THR A 306 2.09 -29.74 0.76
CA THR A 306 1.39 -30.81 0.05
C THR A 306 -0.09 -30.85 0.44
N ARG A 307 -0.38 -30.83 1.74
CA ARG A 307 -1.77 -30.88 2.25
C ARG A 307 -2.55 -29.65 1.80
N SER A 308 -1.98 -28.45 1.95
CA SER A 308 -2.67 -27.23 1.59
C SER A 308 -2.86 -27.09 0.07
N ARG A 309 -1.90 -27.55 -0.75
CA ARG A 309 -2.09 -27.60 -2.22
C ARG A 309 -3.28 -28.49 -2.59
N ALA A 310 -3.39 -29.68 -1.99
CA ALA A 310 -4.52 -30.56 -2.22
C ALA A 310 -5.87 -29.93 -1.83
N VAL A 311 -5.91 -29.14 -0.74
CA VAL A 311 -7.11 -28.38 -0.35
C VAL A 311 -7.45 -27.30 -1.37
N ILE A 312 -6.47 -26.50 -1.80
CA ILE A 312 -6.69 -25.43 -2.78
C ILE A 312 -7.20 -26.00 -4.10
N ASP A 313 -6.58 -27.08 -4.59
CA ASP A 313 -6.93 -27.75 -5.85
C ASP A 313 -8.31 -28.42 -5.79
N ALA A 314 -8.71 -28.95 -4.62
CA ALA A 314 -10.03 -29.57 -4.43
C ALA A 314 -11.19 -28.55 -4.47
N GLY A 315 -10.94 -27.29 -4.15
CA GLY A 315 -11.99 -26.27 -4.00
C GLY A 315 -12.74 -26.36 -2.66
N PRO A 316 -13.63 -25.40 -2.36
CA PRO A 316 -14.48 -25.45 -1.18
C PRO A 316 -15.50 -26.59 -1.26
N GLY A 317 -16.03 -27.01 -0.10
CA GLY A 317 -17.20 -27.88 -0.04
C GLY A 317 -18.46 -27.26 -0.68
N PRO A 318 -19.59 -27.97 -0.71
CA PRO A 318 -20.85 -27.44 -1.24
C PRO A 318 -21.35 -26.22 -0.45
N ALA A 319 -22.00 -25.27 -1.13
CA ALA A 319 -22.57 -24.09 -0.49
C ALA A 319 -23.80 -24.46 0.34
N ASP A 320 -23.94 -23.82 1.51
CA ASP A 320 -25.18 -23.88 2.26
C ASP A 320 -26.28 -23.22 1.42
N PRO A 321 -27.36 -23.93 1.06
CA PRO A 321 -28.48 -23.35 0.33
C PRO A 321 -29.08 -22.12 1.02
N GLY A 322 -29.03 -22.05 2.36
CA GLY A 322 -29.46 -20.88 3.13
C GLY A 322 -28.58 -19.65 2.90
N ASP A 323 -27.27 -19.82 2.80
CA ASP A 323 -26.32 -18.74 2.47
C ASP A 323 -26.54 -18.22 1.05
N VAL A 324 -26.67 -19.12 0.07
CA VAL A 324 -26.99 -18.77 -1.33
C VAL A 324 -28.29 -17.97 -1.39
N ALA A 325 -29.35 -18.45 -0.72
CA ALA A 325 -30.64 -17.76 -0.69
C ALA A 325 -30.57 -16.37 -0.05
N ARG A 326 -29.82 -16.22 1.06
CA ARG A 326 -29.63 -14.93 1.74
C ARG A 326 -28.86 -13.93 0.89
N ARG A 327 -27.82 -14.39 0.18
CA ARG A 327 -27.04 -13.55 -0.75
C ARG A 327 -27.87 -13.15 -1.97
N ALA A 328 -28.64 -14.08 -2.55
CA ALA A 328 -29.58 -13.78 -3.64
C ALA A 328 -30.62 -12.74 -3.21
N TYR A 329 -31.15 -12.82 -1.99
CA TYR A 329 -32.05 -11.80 -1.44
C TYR A 329 -31.36 -10.43 -1.34
N GLY A 330 -30.14 -10.37 -0.78
CA GLY A 330 -29.38 -9.11 -0.68
C GLY A 330 -29.06 -8.49 -2.03
N LEU A 331 -28.65 -9.31 -3.00
CA LEU A 331 -28.37 -8.88 -4.37
C LEU A 331 -29.63 -8.38 -5.09
N SER A 332 -30.79 -9.00 -4.83
CA SER A 332 -32.08 -8.56 -5.38
C SER A 332 -32.47 -7.16 -4.87
N ALA A 333 -32.26 -6.88 -3.58
CA ALA A 333 -32.53 -5.55 -3.02
C ALA A 333 -31.62 -4.47 -3.64
N LEU A 334 -30.32 -4.75 -3.76
CA LEU A 334 -29.37 -3.83 -4.41
C LEU A 334 -29.69 -3.60 -5.88
N LEU A 335 -30.22 -4.61 -6.57
CA LEU A 335 -30.69 -4.44 -7.95
C LEU A 335 -31.88 -3.49 -8.04
N ASP A 336 -32.85 -3.60 -7.13
CA ASP A 336 -34.01 -2.71 -7.11
C ASP A 336 -33.57 -1.27 -6.81
N ASP A 337 -32.77 -1.07 -5.76
CA ASP A 337 -32.22 0.24 -5.39
C ASP A 337 -31.47 0.90 -6.57
N LEU A 338 -30.64 0.13 -7.26
CA LEU A 338 -29.87 0.63 -8.39
C LEU A 338 -30.72 0.80 -9.65
N THR A 339 -31.78 0.03 -9.85
CA THR A 339 -32.70 0.19 -11.00
C THR A 339 -33.60 1.42 -10.83
N ASP A 340 -34.05 1.67 -9.60
CA ASP A 340 -34.95 2.78 -9.25
C ASP A 340 -34.27 4.15 -9.22
N ARG A 341 -32.94 4.19 -9.44
CA ARG A 341 -32.14 5.43 -9.58
C ARG A 341 -32.69 6.41 -10.63
N GLY A 342 -33.55 5.95 -11.53
CA GLY A 342 -34.13 6.72 -12.63
C GLY A 342 -35.63 7.03 -12.57
N GLY A 343 -36.42 6.58 -11.57
CA GLY A 343 -37.86 6.84 -11.62
C GLY A 343 -38.75 6.33 -10.49
N THR A 344 -39.38 7.29 -9.81
CA THR A 344 -40.80 7.31 -9.39
C THR A 344 -41.44 6.02 -8.85
N THR A 345 -41.49 5.87 -7.53
CA THR A 345 -42.78 5.51 -6.93
C THR A 345 -43.70 6.73 -7.07
N ALA A 346 -44.84 6.56 -7.73
CA ALA A 346 -45.86 7.57 -7.99
C ALA A 346 -45.93 8.72 -6.96
N ALA A 347 -45.19 9.80 -7.20
CA ALA A 347 -45.43 11.05 -6.52
C ALA A 347 -46.75 11.59 -7.06
N ALA A 348 -47.70 11.85 -6.17
CA ALA A 348 -48.95 12.52 -6.50
C ALA A 348 -48.66 13.79 -7.34
N PRO A 349 -49.52 14.14 -8.32
CA PRO A 349 -49.28 15.31 -9.16
C PRO A 349 -49.16 16.57 -8.28
N GLY A 350 -47.97 17.16 -8.20
CA GLY A 350 -47.73 18.42 -7.47
C GLY A 350 -46.53 18.48 -6.52
N ALA A 351 -45.74 17.42 -6.33
CA ALA A 351 -44.52 17.49 -5.51
C ALA A 351 -43.31 18.03 -6.32
N PRO A 352 -42.62 19.09 -5.87
CA PRO A 352 -41.42 19.57 -6.55
C PRO A 352 -40.23 18.68 -6.16
N GLY A 353 -39.64 17.98 -7.14
CA GLY A 353 -38.39 17.25 -6.96
C GLY A 353 -38.30 16.00 -7.82
N SER A 354 -37.94 16.17 -9.10
CA SER A 354 -37.28 15.11 -9.86
C SER A 354 -36.07 14.64 -9.04
N ALA A 355 -36.10 13.43 -8.49
CA ALA A 355 -34.96 12.85 -7.79
C ALA A 355 -33.82 12.65 -8.80
N VAL A 356 -32.94 13.64 -8.89
CA VAL A 356 -31.63 13.46 -9.52
C VAL A 356 -30.90 12.49 -8.61
N SER A 357 -30.68 11.26 -9.06
CA SER A 357 -29.91 10.28 -8.30
C SER A 357 -28.52 10.85 -8.02
N ASP A 358 -28.11 10.82 -6.76
CA ASP A 358 -26.79 11.28 -6.35
C ASP A 358 -25.73 10.37 -7.02
N PRO A 359 -24.80 10.92 -7.82
CA PRO A 359 -23.73 10.15 -8.45
C PRO A 359 -22.86 9.39 -7.43
N ALA A 360 -22.70 9.93 -6.21
CA ALA A 360 -21.96 9.27 -5.15
C ALA A 360 -22.71 8.03 -4.64
N GLU A 361 -24.02 8.15 -4.38
CA GLU A 361 -24.87 7.03 -3.98
C GLU A 361 -24.92 5.95 -5.05
N THR A 362 -25.07 6.33 -6.32
CA THR A 362 -25.03 5.40 -7.47
C THR A 362 -23.71 4.64 -7.52
N SER A 363 -22.58 5.32 -7.33
CA SER A 363 -21.26 4.69 -7.33
C SER A 363 -21.10 3.69 -6.18
N VAL A 364 -21.52 4.06 -4.97
CA VAL A 364 -21.48 3.18 -3.79
C VAL A 364 -22.36 1.94 -4.01
N LEU A 365 -23.58 2.12 -4.52
CA LEU A 365 -24.49 1.01 -4.82
C LEU A 365 -23.93 0.11 -5.92
N ALA A 366 -23.35 0.66 -6.99
CA ALA A 366 -22.74 -0.13 -8.06
C ALA A 366 -21.58 -1.00 -7.54
N TRP A 367 -20.65 -0.45 -6.77
CA TRP A 367 -19.54 -1.25 -6.20
C TRP A 367 -20.01 -2.28 -5.17
N THR A 368 -21.07 -1.96 -4.43
CA THR A 368 -21.68 -2.91 -3.49
C THR A 368 -22.36 -4.05 -4.26
N LEU A 369 -23.17 -3.74 -5.28
CA LEU A 369 -23.81 -4.71 -6.17
C LEU A 369 -22.77 -5.62 -6.83
N TRP A 370 -21.69 -5.05 -7.36
CA TRP A 370 -20.59 -5.80 -7.96
C TRP A 370 -19.98 -6.80 -6.99
N ARG A 371 -19.68 -6.37 -5.75
CA ARG A 371 -19.09 -7.26 -4.74
C ARG A 371 -20.04 -8.42 -4.39
N GLU A 372 -21.31 -8.13 -4.15
CA GLU A 372 -22.29 -9.17 -3.82
C GLU A 372 -22.53 -10.14 -4.99
N ALA A 373 -22.54 -9.63 -6.23
CA ALA A 373 -22.64 -10.46 -7.43
C ALA A 373 -21.42 -11.37 -7.60
N ALA A 374 -20.21 -10.84 -7.41
CA ALA A 374 -18.97 -11.60 -7.50
C ALA A 374 -18.87 -12.71 -6.45
N GLU A 375 -19.25 -12.44 -5.20
CA GLU A 375 -19.25 -13.48 -4.19
C GLU A 375 -20.34 -14.54 -4.45
N LEU A 376 -21.51 -14.15 -4.95
CA LEU A 376 -22.59 -15.10 -5.27
C LEU A 376 -22.26 -15.96 -6.50
N ASP A 377 -21.63 -15.39 -7.53
CA ASP A 377 -21.18 -16.13 -8.71
C ASP A 377 -20.20 -17.24 -8.32
N LEU A 378 -19.12 -16.87 -7.62
CA LEU A 378 -18.14 -17.83 -7.11
C LEU A 378 -18.75 -18.86 -6.16
N LEU A 379 -19.70 -18.45 -5.31
CA LEU A 379 -20.39 -19.37 -4.40
C LEU A 379 -21.20 -20.42 -5.18
N THR A 380 -21.91 -19.99 -6.23
CA THR A 380 -22.74 -20.85 -7.09
C THR A 380 -21.89 -21.81 -7.92
N ASP A 381 -20.70 -21.38 -8.35
CA ASP A 381 -19.73 -22.21 -9.06
C ASP A 381 -18.86 -23.08 -8.13
N GLN A 382 -19.16 -23.13 -6.82
CA GLN A 382 -18.37 -23.84 -5.81
C GLN A 382 -16.87 -23.47 -5.83
N ARG A 383 -16.57 -22.18 -5.98
CA ARG A 383 -15.21 -21.63 -5.96
C ARG A 383 -14.88 -20.97 -4.64
N TRP A 384 -13.58 -20.86 -4.36
CA TRP A 384 -13.08 -20.09 -3.22
C TRP A 384 -13.46 -18.62 -3.39
N LEU A 385 -13.64 -17.93 -2.27
CA LEU A 385 -13.87 -16.50 -2.20
C LEU A 385 -12.55 -15.77 -1.90
N GLY A 386 -12.53 -14.48 -2.20
CA GLY A 386 -11.39 -13.59 -1.92
C GLY A 386 -11.84 -12.24 -1.38
N THR A 387 -10.96 -11.55 -0.66
CA THR A 387 -11.21 -10.19 -0.13
C THR A 387 -10.43 -9.16 -0.94
N GLY A 388 -11.09 -8.04 -1.29
CA GLY A 388 -10.47 -6.97 -2.09
C GLY A 388 -9.89 -7.50 -3.40
N LYS A 389 -8.59 -7.32 -3.63
CA LYS A 389 -7.89 -7.77 -4.85
C LYS A 389 -8.03 -9.27 -5.12
N TRP A 390 -8.16 -10.09 -4.07
CA TRP A 390 -8.28 -11.53 -4.23
C TRP A 390 -9.63 -11.95 -4.81
N LEU A 391 -10.70 -11.18 -4.60
CA LEU A 391 -12.00 -11.48 -5.22
C LEU A 391 -11.90 -11.48 -6.74
N VAL A 392 -11.21 -10.50 -7.31
CA VAL A 392 -10.93 -10.40 -8.75
C VAL A 392 -10.06 -11.56 -9.24
N ARG A 393 -9.06 -11.98 -8.45
CA ARG A 393 -8.21 -13.13 -8.79
C ARG A 393 -9.02 -14.43 -8.83
N GLU A 394 -9.93 -14.64 -7.88
CA GLU A 394 -10.82 -15.81 -7.89
C GLU A 394 -11.75 -15.82 -9.09
N LEU A 395 -12.36 -14.68 -9.43
CA LEU A 395 -13.17 -14.56 -10.64
C LEU A 395 -12.36 -14.97 -11.88
N ARG A 396 -11.14 -14.45 -12.04
CA ARG A 396 -10.27 -14.80 -13.17
C ARG A 396 -9.87 -16.28 -13.17
N THR A 397 -9.56 -16.86 -12.02
CA THR A 397 -9.26 -18.30 -11.89
C THR A 397 -10.47 -19.16 -12.26
N ALA A 398 -11.68 -18.70 -11.94
CA ALA A 398 -12.94 -19.33 -12.33
C ALA A 398 -13.33 -19.06 -13.80
N GLY A 399 -12.53 -18.30 -14.55
CA GLY A 399 -12.76 -17.98 -15.95
C GLY A 399 -13.66 -16.76 -16.20
N ASP A 400 -13.97 -15.97 -15.17
CA ASP A 400 -14.79 -14.75 -15.20
C ASP A 400 -16.13 -14.95 -15.94
N ARG A 401 -16.89 -15.97 -15.51
CA ARG A 401 -18.05 -16.55 -16.22
C ARG A 401 -19.07 -15.51 -16.70
N HIS A 402 -19.34 -14.48 -15.91
CA HIS A 402 -20.28 -13.41 -16.27
C HIS A 402 -19.62 -12.06 -16.59
N GLY A 403 -18.29 -11.98 -16.58
CA GLY A 403 -17.54 -10.76 -16.92
C GLY A 403 -17.48 -9.72 -15.79
N LEU A 404 -17.49 -10.16 -14.53
CA LEU A 404 -17.41 -9.29 -13.35
C LEU A 404 -16.00 -8.74 -13.15
N ALA A 405 -14.96 -9.53 -13.40
CA ALA A 405 -13.59 -9.01 -13.40
C ALA A 405 -13.37 -8.04 -14.55
N ALA A 406 -13.90 -8.35 -15.75
CA ALA A 406 -13.87 -7.46 -16.90
C ALA A 406 -14.61 -6.13 -16.64
N TRP A 407 -15.77 -6.15 -15.97
CA TRP A 407 -16.49 -4.93 -15.59
C TRP A 407 -15.70 -4.07 -14.58
N ALA A 408 -14.96 -4.70 -13.66
CA ALA A 408 -14.16 -3.97 -12.68
C ALA A 408 -12.93 -3.26 -13.30
N GLU A 409 -12.46 -3.69 -14.48
CA GLU A 409 -11.30 -3.11 -15.16
C GLU A 409 -11.59 -1.73 -15.76
N ASP A 410 -12.75 -1.59 -16.41
CA ASP A 410 -13.17 -0.33 -17.03
C ASP A 410 -14.16 0.46 -16.16
N ALA A 411 -14.59 -0.12 -15.02
CA ALA A 411 -15.68 0.39 -14.19
C ALA A 411 -16.87 0.81 -15.07
N ALA A 412 -17.23 -0.06 -16.01
CA ALA A 412 -18.21 0.19 -17.06
C ALA A 412 -19.59 0.64 -16.53
N ASP A 413 -20.42 1.06 -17.49
CA ASP A 413 -21.83 1.40 -17.32
C ASP A 413 -22.56 0.51 -16.30
N THR A 414 -23.25 1.17 -15.37
CA THR A 414 -24.09 0.56 -14.33
C THR A 414 -25.16 -0.36 -14.91
N ASP A 415 -25.69 -0.08 -16.10
CA ASP A 415 -26.70 -0.94 -16.74
C ASP A 415 -26.13 -2.30 -17.17
N ARG A 416 -24.85 -2.33 -17.56
CA ARG A 416 -24.13 -3.58 -17.81
C ARG A 416 -23.99 -4.39 -16.52
N LEU A 417 -23.67 -3.73 -15.40
CA LEU A 417 -23.57 -4.41 -14.10
C LEU A 417 -24.91 -5.00 -13.65
N ILE A 418 -26.01 -4.26 -13.82
CA ILE A 418 -27.36 -4.77 -13.54
C ILE A 418 -27.64 -6.03 -14.37
N THR A 419 -27.30 -6.01 -15.65
CA THR A 419 -27.49 -7.15 -16.54
C THR A 419 -26.67 -8.37 -16.09
N ILE A 420 -25.43 -8.15 -15.63
CA ILE A 420 -24.57 -9.20 -15.09
C ILE A 420 -25.16 -9.77 -13.80
N ALA A 421 -25.53 -8.91 -12.84
CA ALA A 421 -26.08 -9.31 -11.55
C ALA A 421 -27.40 -10.09 -11.68
N ARG A 422 -28.26 -9.75 -12.67
CA ARG A 422 -29.46 -10.54 -12.99
C ARG A 422 -29.12 -11.96 -13.42
N LYS A 423 -28.11 -12.14 -14.29
CA LYS A 423 -27.67 -13.49 -14.72
C LYS A 423 -27.14 -14.32 -13.55
N VAL A 424 -26.35 -13.70 -12.67
CA VAL A 424 -25.85 -14.34 -11.45
C VAL A 424 -27.01 -14.77 -10.55
N LEU A 425 -28.03 -13.92 -10.38
CA LEU A 425 -29.24 -14.28 -9.64
C LEU A 425 -29.97 -15.46 -10.26
N ASP A 426 -30.17 -15.46 -11.59
CA ASP A 426 -30.87 -16.53 -12.29
C ASP A 426 -30.21 -17.90 -12.04
N GLU A 427 -28.88 -17.95 -12.02
CA GLU A 427 -28.13 -19.17 -11.70
C GLU A 427 -28.18 -19.54 -10.21
N ALA A 428 -28.26 -18.55 -9.31
CA ALA A 428 -28.40 -18.74 -7.86
C ALA A 428 -29.83 -19.12 -7.41
N GLY A 429 -30.73 -19.45 -8.34
CA GLY A 429 -32.12 -19.81 -8.07
C GLY A 429 -33.10 -18.64 -8.12
N GLY A 430 -32.74 -17.57 -8.84
CA GLY A 430 -33.59 -16.45 -9.22
C GLY A 430 -33.64 -15.29 -8.23
N TYR A 431 -34.32 -14.23 -8.66
CA TYR A 431 -34.66 -13.05 -7.85
C TYR A 431 -35.45 -13.44 -6.60
N ARG A 432 -35.13 -12.81 -5.46
CA ARG A 432 -35.77 -13.06 -4.16
C ARG A 432 -36.01 -11.77 -3.40
N GLN A 433 -37.28 -11.44 -3.19
CA GLN A 433 -37.71 -10.39 -2.26
C GLN A 433 -38.95 -10.89 -1.49
N GLU A 434 -40.06 -11.07 -2.20
CA GLU A 434 -41.32 -11.51 -1.62
C GLU A 434 -41.21 -12.91 -1.00
N GLY A 435 -41.75 -13.07 0.21
CA GLY A 435 -41.79 -14.35 0.92
C GLY A 435 -40.45 -14.79 1.53
N PHE A 436 -39.36 -14.03 1.38
CA PHE A 436 -38.09 -14.35 2.02
C PHE A 436 -38.17 -14.10 3.53
N LEU A 437 -37.86 -15.13 4.32
CA LEU A 437 -37.87 -15.07 5.78
C LEU A 437 -36.43 -15.11 6.31
N ARG A 438 -36.07 -14.13 7.14
CA ARG A 438 -34.86 -14.18 7.96
C ARG A 438 -35.22 -14.75 9.33
N GLY A 439 -34.71 -15.94 9.64
CA GLY A 439 -35.00 -16.67 10.88
C GLY A 439 -36.17 -17.65 10.72
N GLU A 440 -36.78 -18.04 11.84
CA GLU A 440 -37.92 -18.97 11.88
C GLU A 440 -39.20 -18.23 12.27
N ARG A 441 -40.29 -18.49 11.55
CA ARG A 441 -41.61 -17.96 11.88
C ARG A 441 -42.27 -18.94 12.85
N PRO A 442 -42.57 -18.54 14.09
CA PRO A 442 -43.18 -19.44 15.06
C PRO A 442 -44.54 -19.97 14.55
N PRO A 443 -44.92 -21.20 14.93
CA PRO A 443 -46.24 -21.73 14.57
C PRO A 443 -47.37 -20.82 15.10
N GLY A 444 -48.30 -20.41 14.22
CA GLY A 444 -49.51 -19.66 14.60
C GLY A 444 -49.43 -18.13 14.48
N LEU A 445 -48.30 -17.58 14.03
CA LEU A 445 -48.17 -16.20 13.52
C LEU A 445 -48.30 -16.19 12.01
#